data_AF-A0A4R9G5W5-F1
#
_entry.id   AF-A0A4R9G5W5-F1
#
_cell.length_a   1.000
_cell.length_b   1.000
_cell.length_c   1.000
_cell.angle_alpha   90.00
_cell.angle_beta   90.00
_cell.angle_gamma   90.00
#
_symmetry.space_group_name_H-M   'P 1'
#
loop_
_entity.id
_entity.type
_entity.pdbx_description
1 polymer ?
#
loop_
_entity_poly.entity_id
_entity_poly.type
_entity_poly.pdbx_seq_one_letter_code
_entity_poly.pdbx_strand_id
1 'polypeptide(L)'
;METELLGLFWTEKIKLSQYTIQTVKDLSDTQLDHTDALGETIRRYLNSIIATDFLFRISLPVSVGISSILPIPRQTEAELEKDLVKVRDLFGSPALPTNLKDIIVSSAENLYFEGCNPSLLPVFQRWKKILLRLEKSINGLAKKDSLKYRYLSVLGIVSLPVAINYFSTQNLHDLRNGILKIKENPSFPKS
;
A
#
# COMPACT_ATOMS: atom_id res chain seq x y z
N MET A 1 -10.37 19.46 -6.10
CA MET A 1 -11.08 18.16 -6.09
C MET A 1 -10.23 17.00 -6.64
N GLU A 2 -9.83 16.99 -7.91
CA GLU A 2 -9.18 15.79 -8.49
C GLU A 2 -7.69 15.64 -8.12
N THR A 3 -6.96 16.75 -8.05
CA THR A 3 -5.59 16.82 -7.50
C THR A 3 -5.55 16.41 -6.03
N GLU A 4 -6.67 16.56 -5.32
CA GLU A 4 -6.82 16.18 -3.92
C GLU A 4 -7.02 14.66 -3.77
N LEU A 5 -7.68 13.99 -4.73
CA LEU A 5 -7.97 12.55 -4.64
C LEU A 5 -6.70 11.69 -4.73
N LEU A 6 -5.79 12.00 -5.66
CA LEU A 6 -4.50 11.31 -5.78
C LEU A 6 -3.66 11.47 -4.50
N GLY A 7 -3.60 12.69 -3.97
CA GLY A 7 -2.91 13.01 -2.71
C GLY A 7 -3.55 12.34 -1.50
N LEU A 8 -4.88 12.25 -1.47
CA LEU A 8 -5.65 11.58 -0.41
C LEU A 8 -5.32 10.09 -0.37
N PHE A 9 -5.47 9.37 -1.48
CA PHE A 9 -5.15 7.93 -1.52
C PHE A 9 -3.67 7.66 -1.22
N TRP A 10 -2.78 8.55 -1.67
CA TRP A 10 -1.36 8.42 -1.32
C TRP A 10 -1.14 8.61 0.19
N THR A 11 -1.77 9.61 0.79
CA THR A 11 -1.68 9.87 2.24
C THR A 11 -2.21 8.67 3.03
N GLU A 12 -3.37 8.12 2.65
CA GLU A 12 -3.93 6.92 3.28
C GLU A 12 -2.99 5.71 3.16
N LYS A 13 -2.34 5.54 2.01
CA LYS A 13 -1.33 4.50 1.81
C LYS A 13 -0.15 4.67 2.77
N ILE A 14 0.37 5.89 2.92
CA ILE A 14 1.47 6.17 3.86
C ILE A 14 1.06 5.88 5.29
N LYS A 15 -0.16 6.29 5.70
CA LYS A 15 -0.69 5.97 7.02
C LYS A 15 -0.78 4.46 7.24
N LEU A 16 -1.24 3.71 6.24
CA LEU A 16 -1.31 2.26 6.30
C LEU A 16 0.08 1.63 6.43
N SER A 17 1.08 2.13 5.69
CA SER A 17 2.46 1.68 5.83
C SER A 17 3.00 1.91 7.25
N GLN A 18 2.78 3.10 7.83
CA GLN A 18 3.20 3.38 9.21
C GLN A 18 2.47 2.49 10.22
N TYR A 19 1.17 2.26 10.04
CA TYR A 19 0.40 1.35 10.89
C TYR A 19 0.96 -0.08 10.83
N THR A 20 1.27 -0.59 9.64
CA THR A 20 1.87 -1.92 9.46
C THR A 20 3.24 -2.00 10.14
N ILE A 21 4.07 -0.96 10.02
CA ILE A 21 5.37 -0.87 10.72
C ILE A 21 5.15 -0.97 12.23
N GLN A 22 4.29 -0.13 12.81
CA GLN A 22 4.01 -0.16 14.25
C GLN A 22 3.44 -1.49 14.73
N THR A 23 2.66 -2.17 13.88
CA THR A 23 2.05 -3.46 14.20
C THR A 23 3.10 -4.56 14.40
N VAL A 24 4.22 -4.49 13.68
CA VAL A 24 5.22 -5.58 13.62
C VAL A 24 6.60 -5.22 14.14
N LYS A 25 6.92 -3.92 14.33
CA LYS A 25 8.28 -3.46 14.62
C LYS A 25 8.89 -4.06 15.88
N ASP A 26 8.09 -4.38 16.89
CA ASP A 26 8.55 -4.85 18.21
C ASP A 26 8.45 -6.38 18.37
N LEU A 27 8.04 -7.10 17.32
CA LEU A 27 7.94 -8.57 17.36
C LEU A 27 9.32 -9.21 17.37
N SER A 28 9.51 -10.23 18.21
CA SER A 28 10.73 -11.05 18.20
C SER A 28 10.83 -11.90 16.93
N ASP A 29 12.01 -12.42 16.59
CA ASP A 29 12.16 -13.29 15.43
C ASP A 29 11.30 -14.56 15.53
N THR A 30 11.16 -15.13 16.73
CA THR A 30 10.25 -16.25 16.98
C THR A 30 8.79 -15.89 16.65
N GLN A 31 8.34 -14.69 16.99
CA GLN A 31 6.99 -14.21 16.64
C GLN A 31 6.84 -13.93 15.14
N LEU A 32 7.89 -13.40 14.49
CA LEU A 32 7.88 -13.09 13.06
C LEU A 32 7.82 -14.34 12.18
N ASP A 33 8.46 -15.40 12.63
CA ASP A 33 8.60 -16.68 11.93
C ASP A 33 7.62 -17.75 12.44
N HIS A 34 6.71 -17.39 13.35
CA HIS A 34 5.60 -18.24 13.77
C HIS A 34 4.67 -18.52 12.60
N THR A 35 4.36 -19.79 12.38
CA THR A 35 3.50 -20.25 11.29
C THR A 35 2.05 -20.35 11.72
N ASP A 36 1.14 -19.91 10.86
CA ASP A 36 -0.28 -20.23 10.99
C ASP A 36 -0.61 -21.66 10.50
N ALA A 37 -1.91 -21.98 10.47
CA ALA A 37 -2.40 -23.28 10.01
C ALA A 37 -2.10 -23.58 8.53
N LEU A 38 -1.75 -22.56 7.73
CA LEU A 38 -1.39 -22.68 6.33
C LEU A 38 0.14 -22.67 6.11
N GLY A 39 0.92 -22.60 7.20
CA GLY A 39 2.38 -22.49 7.13
C GLY A 39 2.87 -21.08 6.83
N GLU A 40 2.00 -20.08 6.92
CA GLU A 40 2.29 -18.68 6.61
C GLU A 40 2.82 -17.93 7.82
N THR A 41 3.73 -16.98 7.59
CA THR A 41 4.37 -16.20 8.67
C THR A 41 4.14 -14.71 8.52
N ILE A 42 4.26 -13.97 9.63
CA ILE A 42 4.22 -12.50 9.61
C ILE A 42 5.31 -11.95 8.69
N ARG A 43 6.52 -12.55 8.72
CA ARG A 43 7.61 -12.16 7.83
C ARG A 43 7.25 -12.33 6.36
N ARG A 44 6.55 -13.41 5.99
CA ARG A 44 6.12 -13.63 4.60
C ARG A 44 5.11 -12.57 4.15
N TYR A 45 4.08 -12.31 4.96
CA TYR A 45 3.08 -11.28 4.62
C TYR A 45 3.67 -9.88 4.56
N LEU A 46 4.58 -9.53 5.48
CA LEU A 46 5.29 -8.25 5.41
C LEU A 46 6.10 -8.14 4.12
N ASN A 47 6.80 -9.20 3.71
CA ASN A 47 7.52 -9.22 2.43
C ASN A 47 6.59 -9.12 1.22
N SER A 48 5.38 -9.72 1.27
CA SER A 48 4.35 -9.59 0.24
C SER A 48 3.89 -8.13 0.05
N ILE A 49 3.61 -7.44 1.16
CA ILE A 49 3.24 -6.01 1.17
C ILE A 49 4.35 -5.16 0.52
N ILE A 50 5.61 -5.41 0.91
CA ILE A 50 6.76 -4.65 0.37
C ILE A 50 6.99 -4.97 -1.11
N ALA A 51 6.83 -6.23 -1.51
CA ALA A 51 6.95 -6.66 -2.90
C ALA A 51 5.86 -6.01 -3.77
N THR A 52 4.64 -5.92 -3.26
CA THR A 52 3.50 -5.26 -3.91
C THR A 52 3.80 -3.78 -4.20
N ASP A 53 4.36 -3.05 -3.23
CA ASP A 53 4.79 -1.67 -3.43
C ASP A 53 6.01 -1.54 -4.36
N PHE A 54 6.93 -2.51 -4.29
CA PHE A 54 8.08 -2.55 -5.20
C PHE A 54 7.64 -2.74 -6.65
N LEU A 55 6.67 -3.63 -6.90
CA LEU A 55 6.08 -3.84 -8.22
C LEU A 55 5.42 -2.56 -8.72
N PHE A 56 4.62 -1.90 -7.88
CA PHE A 56 4.00 -0.63 -8.25
C PHE A 56 5.04 0.43 -8.64
N ARG A 57 6.14 0.51 -7.89
CA ARG A 57 7.26 1.42 -8.17
C ARG A 57 7.94 1.15 -9.51
N ILE A 58 7.94 -0.09 -10.00
CA ILE A 58 8.48 -0.45 -11.32
C ILE A 58 7.46 -0.17 -12.44
N SER A 59 6.20 -0.55 -12.23
CA SER A 59 5.17 -0.51 -13.28
C SER A 59 4.58 0.88 -13.50
N LEU A 60 4.55 1.74 -12.48
CA LEU A 60 4.00 3.09 -12.57
C LEU A 60 4.65 3.94 -13.68
N PRO A 61 5.99 4.12 -13.75
CA PRO A 61 6.59 4.94 -14.80
C PRO A 61 6.35 4.38 -16.20
N VAL A 62 6.34 3.05 -16.36
CA VAL A 62 6.04 2.39 -17.63
C VAL A 62 4.60 2.69 -18.06
N SER A 63 3.64 2.53 -17.16
CA SER A 63 2.23 2.78 -17.44
C SER A 63 1.95 4.24 -17.79
N VAL A 64 2.56 5.16 -17.04
CA VAL A 64 2.46 6.60 -17.29
C VAL A 64 3.06 6.93 -18.66
N GLY A 65 4.23 6.40 -19.00
CA GLY A 65 4.87 6.58 -20.30
C GLY A 65 3.97 6.15 -21.46
N ILE A 66 3.41 4.94 -21.39
CA ILE A 66 2.45 4.44 -22.39
C ILE A 66 1.20 5.31 -22.45
N SER A 67 0.60 5.66 -21.30
CA SER A 67 -0.63 6.46 -21.28
C SER A 67 -0.43 7.89 -21.81
N SER A 68 0.80 8.42 -21.76
CA SER A 68 1.09 9.78 -22.22
C SER A 68 1.01 9.95 -23.75
N ILE A 69 1.13 8.86 -24.50
CA ILE A 69 1.11 8.85 -25.98
C ILE A 69 -0.21 8.32 -26.55
N LEU A 70 -1.05 7.68 -25.74
CA LEU A 70 -2.33 7.13 -26.18
C LEU A 70 -3.41 8.23 -26.16
N PRO A 71 -4.33 8.27 -27.16
CA PRO A 71 -5.42 9.23 -27.21
C PRO A 71 -6.57 8.82 -26.27
N ILE A 72 -6.27 8.64 -24.98
CA ILE A 72 -7.25 8.23 -23.97
C ILE A 72 -7.98 9.48 -23.47
N PRO A 73 -9.33 9.51 -23.50
CA PRO A 73 -10.08 10.62 -22.94
C PRO A 73 -9.85 10.73 -21.44
N ARG A 74 -10.07 11.91 -20.86
CA ARG A 74 -10.04 12.10 -19.41
C ARG A 74 -11.08 11.20 -18.73
N GLN A 75 -10.71 10.60 -17.60
CA GLN A 75 -11.64 9.73 -16.85
C GLN A 75 -12.70 10.58 -16.15
N THR A 76 -13.95 10.14 -16.21
CA THR A 76 -15.07 10.74 -15.48
C THR A 76 -15.12 10.25 -14.03
N GLU A 77 -15.79 10.99 -13.16
CA GLU A 77 -16.00 10.57 -11.76
C GLU A 77 -16.76 9.24 -11.67
N ALA A 78 -17.79 9.04 -12.49
CA ALA A 78 -18.57 7.80 -12.53
C ALA A 78 -17.73 6.57 -12.92
N GLU A 79 -16.79 6.73 -13.86
CA GLU A 79 -15.84 5.66 -14.21
C GLU A 79 -14.87 5.37 -13.06
N LEU A 80 -14.41 6.41 -12.37
CA LEU A 80 -13.53 6.28 -11.22
C LEU A 80 -14.23 5.55 -10.06
N GLU A 81 -15.46 5.92 -9.73
CA GLU A 81 -16.28 5.24 -8.72
C GLU A 81 -16.50 3.76 -9.07
N LYS A 82 -16.86 3.48 -10.33
CA LYS A 82 -17.03 2.10 -10.82
C LYS A 82 -15.77 1.27 -10.63
N ASP A 83 -14.60 1.84 -10.91
CA ASP A 83 -13.34 1.13 -10.74
C ASP A 83 -12.95 0.96 -9.26
N LEU A 84 -13.22 1.96 -8.41
CA LEU A 84 -13.05 1.82 -6.96
C LEU A 84 -13.93 0.72 -6.37
N VAL A 85 -15.17 0.58 -6.86
CA VAL A 85 -16.07 -0.51 -6.48
C VAL A 85 -15.49 -1.88 -6.86
N LYS A 86 -14.91 -2.03 -8.06
CA LYS A 86 -14.25 -3.28 -8.46
C LYS A 86 -13.08 -3.62 -7.54
N VAL A 87 -12.27 -2.62 -7.15
CA VAL A 87 -11.16 -2.83 -6.20
C VAL A 87 -11.68 -3.32 -4.86
N ARG A 88 -12.74 -2.68 -4.33
CA ARG A 88 -13.41 -3.10 -3.10
C ARG A 88 -13.91 -4.54 -3.21
N ASP A 89 -14.58 -4.88 -4.29
CA ASP A 89 -15.20 -6.20 -4.46
C ASP A 89 -14.14 -7.31 -4.60
N LEU A 90 -12.96 -6.99 -5.14
CA LEU A 90 -11.85 -7.95 -5.25
C LEU A 90 -11.23 -8.32 -3.89
N PHE A 91 -11.05 -7.35 -3.00
CA PHE A 91 -10.31 -7.56 -1.74
C PHE A 91 -11.20 -7.61 -0.49
N GLY A 92 -12.51 -7.37 -0.66
CA GLY A 92 -13.47 -7.16 0.41
C GLY A 92 -13.52 -5.70 0.87
N SER A 93 -14.60 -5.32 1.56
CA SER A 93 -14.80 -3.95 2.02
C SER A 93 -13.63 -3.45 2.89
N PRO A 94 -13.01 -2.30 2.56
CA PRO A 94 -11.89 -1.78 3.33
C PRO A 94 -12.38 -1.18 4.64
N ALA A 95 -12.56 -2.00 5.68
CA ALA A 95 -12.70 -1.53 7.05
C ALA A 95 -11.34 -1.05 7.63
N LEU A 96 -10.85 0.12 7.20
CA LEU A 96 -9.54 0.67 7.62
C LEU A 96 -9.29 0.41 9.12
N PRO A 97 -8.06 0.04 9.54
CA PRO A 97 -7.81 -0.23 10.96
C PRO A 97 -8.30 0.91 11.83
N THR A 98 -8.94 0.62 12.97
CA THR A 98 -9.67 1.60 13.79
C THR A 98 -8.82 2.80 14.19
N ASN A 99 -7.51 2.56 14.40
CA ASN A 99 -6.55 3.57 14.84
C ASN A 99 -5.75 4.18 13.68
N LEU A 100 -6.09 3.88 12.42
CA LEU A 100 -5.41 4.47 11.26
C LEU A 100 -5.54 6.01 11.23
N LYS A 101 -6.66 6.53 11.74
CA LYS A 101 -6.91 7.96 11.90
C LYS A 101 -5.92 8.65 12.84
N ASP A 102 -5.37 7.91 13.81
CA ASP A 102 -4.43 8.42 14.82
C ASP A 102 -3.00 8.51 14.24
N ILE A 103 -2.76 7.91 13.07
CA ILE A 103 -1.51 8.05 12.34
C ILE A 103 -1.46 9.43 11.66
N ILE A 104 -0.56 10.27 12.15
CA ILE A 104 -0.33 11.63 11.64
C ILE A 104 0.67 11.69 10.47
N VAL A 105 1.37 10.60 10.19
CA VAL A 105 2.36 10.53 9.10
C VAL A 105 1.66 10.63 7.74
N SER A 106 2.02 11.64 6.96
CA SER A 106 1.43 11.93 5.64
C SER A 106 2.41 11.85 4.47
N SER A 107 3.70 11.65 4.75
CA SER A 107 4.75 11.49 3.73
C SER A 107 5.67 10.33 4.06
N ALA A 108 6.18 9.67 3.01
CA ALA A 108 7.16 8.60 3.12
C ALA A 108 8.44 9.03 3.85
N GLU A 109 8.83 10.31 3.76
CA GLU A 109 9.99 10.86 4.48
C GLU A 109 9.83 10.77 5.99
N ASN A 110 8.60 10.96 6.47
CA ASN A 110 8.24 10.99 7.88
C ASN A 110 7.94 9.61 8.48
N LEU A 111 8.08 8.53 7.69
CA LEU A 111 7.97 7.17 8.21
C LEU A 111 9.06 6.88 9.23
N TYR A 112 8.68 6.29 10.36
CA TYR A 112 9.55 6.07 11.50
C TYR A 112 9.41 4.65 12.05
N PHE A 113 10.51 4.15 12.61
CA PHE A 113 10.66 2.77 13.09
C PHE A 113 11.74 2.66 14.17
N GLU A 114 11.85 3.66 15.04
CA GLU A 114 12.76 3.63 16.19
C GLU A 114 12.44 2.46 17.12
N GLY A 115 13.50 1.87 17.67
CA GLY A 115 13.39 0.72 18.58
C GLY A 115 12.89 -0.56 17.91
N CYS A 116 12.84 -0.65 16.58
CA CYS A 116 12.41 -1.88 15.91
C CYS A 116 13.40 -3.03 16.14
N ASN A 117 12.89 -4.26 16.05
CA ASN A 117 13.70 -5.47 15.98
C ASN A 117 14.81 -5.28 14.91
N PRO A 118 16.09 -5.49 15.25
CA PRO A 118 17.21 -5.35 14.32
C PRO A 118 17.04 -6.15 13.01
N SER A 119 16.36 -7.29 13.04
CA SER A 119 16.11 -8.12 11.85
C SER A 119 15.14 -7.44 10.86
N LEU A 120 14.28 -6.53 11.33
CA LEU A 120 13.32 -5.78 10.52
C LEU A 120 13.88 -4.44 10.02
N LEU A 121 14.92 -3.91 10.68
CA LEU A 121 15.51 -2.62 10.30
C LEU A 121 15.88 -2.52 8.81
N PRO A 122 16.64 -3.46 8.21
CA PRO A 122 16.96 -3.39 6.78
C PRO A 122 15.72 -3.51 5.89
N VAL A 123 14.71 -4.27 6.34
CA VAL A 123 13.43 -4.46 5.63
C VAL A 123 12.66 -3.14 5.57
N PHE A 124 12.48 -2.45 6.70
CA PHE A 124 11.79 -1.16 6.74
C PHE A 124 12.57 -0.05 6.04
N GLN A 125 13.90 -0.03 6.14
CA GLN A 125 14.72 0.92 5.38
C GLN A 125 14.55 0.74 3.87
N ARG A 126 14.51 -0.51 3.39
CA ARG A 126 14.23 -0.81 1.99
C ARG A 126 12.83 -0.36 1.59
N TRP A 127 11.82 -0.65 2.42
CA TRP A 127 10.44 -0.26 2.14
C TRP A 127 10.27 1.27 2.08
N LYS A 128 10.83 2.00 3.05
CA LYS A 128 10.84 3.48 3.06
C LYS A 128 11.46 4.04 1.77
N LYS A 129 12.57 3.49 1.29
CA LYS A 129 13.19 3.89 0.01
C LYS A 129 12.28 3.66 -1.20
N ILE A 130 11.50 2.58 -1.20
CA ILE A 130 10.51 2.30 -2.26
C ILE A 130 9.40 3.35 -2.23
N LEU A 131 8.83 3.60 -1.06
CA LEU A 131 7.75 4.57 -0.86
C LEU A 131 8.18 6.00 -1.20
N LEU A 132 9.41 6.41 -0.82
CA LEU A 132 9.97 7.72 -1.21
C LEU A 132 10.04 7.90 -2.74
N ARG A 133 10.41 6.85 -3.48
CA ARG A 133 10.47 6.90 -4.96
C ARG A 133 9.09 6.95 -5.60
N LEU A 134 8.12 6.25 -5.02
CA LEU A 134 6.72 6.34 -5.42
C LEU A 134 6.15 7.72 -5.15
N GLU A 135 6.35 8.26 -3.95
CA GLU A 135 5.90 9.60 -3.54
C GLU A 135 6.42 10.67 -4.49
N LYS A 136 7.72 10.63 -4.83
CA LYS A 136 8.30 11.55 -5.80
C LYS A 136 7.62 11.47 -7.16
N SER A 137 7.34 10.26 -7.65
CA SER A 137 6.63 10.04 -8.91
C SER A 137 5.20 10.58 -8.86
N ILE A 138 4.48 10.28 -7.79
CA ILE A 138 3.08 10.67 -7.57
C ILE A 138 2.96 12.19 -7.43
N ASN A 139 3.82 12.84 -6.65
CA ASN A 139 3.86 14.30 -6.53
C ASN A 139 4.19 14.98 -7.86
N GLY A 140 5.06 14.37 -8.67
CA GLY A 140 5.33 14.84 -10.03
C GLY A 140 4.13 14.74 -10.98
N LEU A 141 3.26 13.75 -10.77
CA LEU A 141 2.04 13.52 -11.54
C LEU A 141 0.85 14.34 -11.03
N ALA A 142 0.76 14.58 -9.72
CA ALA A 142 -0.25 15.43 -9.09
C ALA A 142 -0.16 16.89 -9.60
N LYS A 143 1.05 17.36 -9.93
CA LYS A 143 1.26 18.67 -10.56
C LYS A 143 0.76 18.73 -12.01
N LYS A 144 0.39 17.59 -12.59
CA LYS A 144 -0.16 17.45 -13.95
C LYS A 144 -1.63 17.01 -13.83
N ASP A 145 -2.37 16.97 -14.94
CA ASP A 145 -3.73 16.40 -14.95
C ASP A 145 -3.64 14.88 -14.66
N SER A 146 -3.82 14.48 -13.40
CA SER A 146 -3.71 13.09 -12.94
C SER A 146 -4.80 12.18 -13.52
N LEU A 147 -5.92 12.73 -13.98
CA LEU A 147 -7.00 11.99 -14.64
C LEU A 147 -6.77 11.77 -16.13
N LYS A 148 -5.72 12.39 -16.70
CA LYS A 148 -5.25 12.09 -18.06
C LYS A 148 -4.42 10.81 -18.11
N TYR A 149 -3.66 10.52 -17.05
CA TYR A 149 -2.78 9.37 -17.03
C TYR A 149 -3.52 8.09 -16.65
N ARG A 150 -2.99 6.97 -17.14
CA ARG A 150 -3.53 5.64 -16.86
C ARG A 150 -2.46 4.73 -16.29
N TYR A 151 -2.90 3.88 -15.37
CA TYR A 151 -2.16 2.74 -14.89
C TYR A 151 -2.66 1.49 -15.61
N LEU A 152 -1.73 0.70 -16.15
CA LEU A 152 -2.04 -0.56 -16.80
C LEU A 152 -1.87 -1.66 -15.76
N SER A 153 -2.98 -2.28 -15.38
CA SER A 153 -3.03 -3.29 -14.33
C SER A 153 -3.68 -4.58 -14.81
N VAL A 154 -3.66 -5.62 -13.98
CA VAL A 154 -4.48 -6.83 -14.16
C VAL A 154 -5.99 -6.54 -14.16
N LEU A 155 -6.42 -5.42 -13.59
CA LEU A 155 -7.82 -4.95 -13.65
C LEU A 155 -8.16 -4.23 -14.97
N GLY A 156 -7.19 -4.11 -15.88
CA GLY A 156 -7.26 -3.30 -17.08
C GLY A 156 -6.63 -1.92 -16.90
N ILE A 157 -7.06 -0.98 -17.74
CA ILE A 157 -6.56 0.40 -17.79
C ILE A 157 -7.39 1.24 -16.82
N VAL A 158 -6.77 1.74 -15.74
CA VAL A 158 -7.44 2.50 -14.68
C VAL A 158 -6.76 3.85 -14.43
N SER A 159 -7.45 4.78 -13.77
CA SER A 159 -6.82 6.04 -13.34
C SER A 159 -5.72 5.81 -12.29
N LEU A 160 -4.81 6.78 -12.16
CA LEU A 160 -3.75 6.73 -11.13
C LEU A 160 -4.29 6.65 -9.69
N PRO A 161 -5.33 7.41 -9.29
CA PRO A 161 -5.94 7.27 -7.97
C PRO A 161 -6.44 5.85 -7.68
N VAL A 162 -7.11 5.22 -8.66
CA VAL A 162 -7.58 3.83 -8.55
C VAL A 162 -6.40 2.86 -8.40
N ALA A 163 -5.31 3.07 -9.12
CA ALA A 163 -4.11 2.24 -8.98
C ALA A 163 -3.52 2.32 -7.57
N ILE A 164 -3.39 3.53 -7.00
CA ILE A 164 -2.93 3.69 -5.61
C ILE A 164 -3.88 2.96 -4.66
N ASN A 165 -5.19 3.12 -4.84
CA ASN A 165 -6.19 2.44 -4.02
C ASN A 165 -6.10 0.91 -4.14
N TYR A 166 -5.89 0.37 -5.34
CA TYR A 166 -5.68 -1.06 -5.56
C TYR A 166 -4.51 -1.61 -4.74
N PHE A 167 -3.33 -1.02 -4.88
CA PHE A 167 -2.14 -1.47 -4.15
C PHE A 167 -2.28 -1.26 -2.63
N SER A 168 -2.99 -0.21 -2.20
CA SER A 168 -3.25 0.04 -0.78
C SER A 168 -4.23 -0.97 -0.20
N THR A 169 -5.28 -1.31 -0.95
CA THR A 169 -6.28 -2.30 -0.53
C THR A 169 -5.69 -3.70 -0.49
N GLN A 170 -4.83 -4.05 -1.44
CA GLN A 170 -4.07 -5.31 -1.40
C GLN A 170 -3.16 -5.39 -0.17
N ASN A 171 -2.39 -4.33 0.13
CA ASN A 171 -1.55 -4.31 1.33
C ASN A 171 -2.38 -4.43 2.61
N LEU A 172 -3.56 -3.81 2.64
CA LEU A 172 -4.50 -3.90 3.75
C LEU A 172 -5.09 -5.29 3.91
N HIS A 173 -5.37 -5.97 2.79
CA HIS A 173 -5.80 -7.35 2.77
C HIS A 173 -4.73 -8.28 3.41
N ASP A 174 -3.47 -8.14 2.99
CA ASP A 174 -2.35 -8.91 3.55
C ASP A 174 -2.10 -8.61 5.03
N LEU A 175 -2.25 -7.33 5.43
CA LEU A 175 -2.17 -6.92 6.83
C LEU A 175 -3.27 -7.60 7.67
N ARG A 176 -4.53 -7.53 7.24
CA ARG A 176 -5.66 -8.08 8.02
C ARG A 176 -5.67 -9.60 8.04
N ASN A 177 -5.66 -10.20 6.86
CA ASN A 177 -5.87 -11.63 6.71
C ASN A 177 -4.61 -12.46 6.95
N GLY A 178 -3.44 -11.80 6.93
CA GLY A 178 -2.16 -12.39 7.31
C GLY A 178 -1.71 -11.92 8.68
N ILE A 179 -1.08 -10.75 8.74
CA ILE A 179 -0.35 -10.29 9.94
C ILE A 179 -1.24 -10.25 11.19
N LEU A 180 -2.38 -9.56 11.14
CA LEU A 180 -3.25 -9.39 12.30
C LEU A 180 -3.88 -10.73 12.72
N LYS A 181 -4.38 -11.50 11.75
CA LYS A 181 -4.95 -12.83 12.00
C LYS A 181 -3.95 -13.79 12.66
N ILE A 182 -2.68 -13.75 12.26
CA ILE A 182 -1.62 -14.55 12.90
C ILE A 182 -1.42 -14.11 14.35
N LYS A 183 -1.35 -12.79 14.61
CA LYS A 183 -1.17 -12.24 15.96
C LYS A 183 -2.35 -12.56 16.90
N GLU A 184 -3.55 -12.67 16.35
CA GLU A 184 -4.77 -13.01 17.09
C GLU A 184 -4.90 -14.52 17.39
N ASN A 185 -4.05 -15.36 16.79
CA ASN A 185 -4.09 -16.80 17.00
C ASN A 185 -3.72 -17.14 18.47
N PRO A 186 -4.51 -17.98 19.17
CA PRO A 186 -4.18 -18.42 20.53
C PRO A 186 -2.79 -19.08 20.68
N SER A 187 -2.26 -19.68 19.60
CA SER A 187 -0.93 -20.30 19.59
C SER A 187 0.21 -19.30 19.35
N PHE A 188 -0.10 -18.03 19.06
CA PHE A 188 0.91 -17.03 18.78
C PHE A 188 1.82 -16.81 20.00
N PRO A 189 3.16 -16.81 19.83
CA PRO A 189 4.07 -16.64 20.96
C PRO A 189 3.84 -15.30 21.66
N LYS A 190 3.73 -15.34 22.99
CA LYS A 190 3.65 -14.12 23.80
C LYS A 190 5.06 -13.54 24.00
N SER A 191 5.13 -12.22 24.02
CA SER A 191 6.35 -11.46 24.30
C SER A 191 6.82 -11.64 25.74
#